data_AF-R5X954-F1
#
_entry.id   AF-R5X954-F1
#
_cell.length_a   1.000
_cell.length_b   1.000
_cell.length_c   1.000
_cell.angle_alpha   90.00
_cell.angle_beta   90.00
_cell.angle_gamma   90.00
#
_symmetry.space_group_name_H-M   'P 1'
#
loop_
_entity.id
_entity.type
_entity.pdbx_description
1 polymer ?
#
loop_
_entity_poly.entity_id
_entity_poly.type
_entity_poly.pdbx_seq_one_letter_code
_entity_poly.pdbx_strand_id
1 'polypeptide(L)'
;MFFAGTVKTMLPKVPSTSGKMDIIRPLAYVREKDIINFMKHNEIQAMSCGCPIEAGKVDSKRKEIKILLQELETKNPNIKQSIFNAMKNINLDYVLGYTSGNKSKG
;
A
#
# COMPACT_ATOMS: atom_id res chain seq x y z
N MET A 1 0.82 -4.13 10.29
CA MET A 1 1.74 -3.47 11.21
C MET A 1 0.96 -2.69 12.27
N PHE A 2 0.26 -1.61 11.93
CA PHE A 2 -0.42 -0.76 12.94
C PHE A 2 -1.83 -1.21 13.38
N PHE A 3 -2.55 -1.98 12.55
CA PHE A 3 -3.88 -2.47 12.91
C PHE A 3 -4.01 -3.99 12.72
N ALA A 4 -3.84 -4.47 11.49
CA ALA A 4 -4.01 -5.89 11.17
C ALA A 4 -2.88 -6.82 11.69
N GLY A 5 -1.91 -6.31 12.47
CA GLY A 5 -0.81 -7.11 13.03
C GLY A 5 0.17 -7.76 12.04
N THR A 6 -0.11 -7.72 10.74
CA THR A 6 0.71 -8.36 9.69
C THR A 6 1.34 -7.34 8.75
N VAL A 7 2.49 -7.66 8.17
CA VAL A 7 3.11 -6.89 7.08
C VAL A 7 2.96 -7.71 5.80
N LYS A 8 2.17 -7.19 4.86
CA LYS A 8 2.00 -7.77 3.53
C LYS A 8 2.37 -6.70 2.50
N THR A 9 3.33 -7.00 1.65
CA THR A 9 3.78 -6.07 0.60
C THR A 9 2.88 -6.19 -0.63
N MET A 10 2.74 -5.11 -1.38
CA MET A 10 2.00 -5.13 -2.64
C MET A 10 2.90 -5.61 -3.77
N LEU A 11 3.00 -6.94 -3.94
CA LEU A 11 3.70 -7.52 -5.09
C LEU A 11 3.07 -7.04 -6.42
N PRO A 12 3.89 -6.73 -7.43
CA PRO A 12 3.43 -6.21 -8.73
C PRO A 12 2.72 -7.27 -9.58
N LYS A 13 3.03 -8.55 -9.36
CA LYS A 13 2.35 -9.69 -9.97
C LYS A 13 1.94 -10.66 -8.86
N VAL A 14 0.67 -11.02 -8.81
CA VAL A 14 0.12 -11.97 -7.83
C VAL A 14 -0.75 -12.99 -8.56
N PRO A 15 -0.51 -14.30 -8.39
CA PRO A 15 -1.40 -15.31 -8.95
C PRO A 15 -2.77 -15.25 -8.28
N SER A 16 -3.85 -15.35 -9.06
CA SER A 16 -5.21 -15.38 -8.50
C SER A 16 -5.43 -16.64 -7.67
N THR A 17 -6.04 -16.48 -6.50
CA THR A 17 -6.46 -17.57 -5.63
C THR A 17 -7.41 -18.55 -6.32
N SER A 18 -8.14 -18.10 -7.35
CA SER A 18 -9.08 -18.92 -8.14
C SER A 18 -8.44 -19.62 -9.35
N GLY A 19 -7.11 -19.53 -9.51
CA GLY A 19 -6.31 -20.43 -10.35
C GLY A 19 -6.30 -20.20 -11.86
N LYS A 20 -7.04 -19.22 -12.39
CA LYS A 20 -7.15 -19.01 -13.85
C LYS A 20 -6.59 -17.68 -14.37
N MET A 21 -6.12 -16.77 -13.51
CA MET A 21 -5.68 -15.44 -13.92
C MET A 21 -4.54 -14.93 -13.02
N ASP A 22 -3.66 -14.10 -13.57
CA ASP A 22 -2.66 -13.36 -12.81
C ASP A 22 -3.14 -11.91 -12.65
N ILE A 23 -3.04 -11.38 -11.42
CA ILE A 23 -3.28 -9.96 -11.15
C ILE A 23 -1.98 -9.21 -11.33
N ILE A 24 -1.97 -8.25 -12.24
CA ILE A 24 -0.86 -7.31 -12.42
C ILE A 24 -1.22 -5.94 -11.82
N ARG A 25 -0.22 -5.26 -11.25
CA ARG A 25 -0.33 -3.90 -10.71
C ARG A 25 0.67 -2.98 -11.42
N PRO A 26 0.32 -2.42 -12.60
CA PRO A 26 1.24 -1.63 -13.40
C PRO A 26 1.77 -0.39 -12.67
N LEU A 27 0.98 0.17 -11.77
CA LEU A 27 1.30 1.41 -11.04
C LEU A 27 1.89 1.16 -9.64
N ALA A 28 2.33 -0.06 -9.32
CA ALA A 28 2.80 -0.42 -7.97
C ALA A 28 3.99 0.43 -7.47
N TYR A 29 4.80 0.97 -8.39
CA TYR A 29 5.97 1.80 -8.08
C TYR A 29 5.74 3.30 -8.33
N VAL A 30 4.56 3.69 -8.82
CA VAL A 30 4.25 5.08 -9.14
C VAL A 30 3.67 5.77 -7.91
N ARG A 31 4.17 6.96 -7.58
CA ARG A 31 3.67 7.70 -6.41
C ARG A 31 2.30 8.28 -6.72
N GLU A 32 1.44 8.32 -5.70
CA GLU A 32 0.08 8.89 -5.82
C GLU A 32 0.09 10.34 -6.34
N LYS A 33 1.07 11.16 -5.91
CA LYS A 33 1.25 12.54 -6.37
C LYS A 33 1.46 12.61 -7.89
N ASP A 34 2.22 11.68 -8.46
CA ASP A 34 2.54 11.64 -9.88
C ASP A 34 1.30 11.22 -10.69
N ILE A 35 0.49 10.28 -10.16
CA ILE A 35 -0.79 9.87 -10.77
C ILE A 35 -1.77 11.03 -10.80
N ILE A 36 -1.91 11.78 -9.70
CA ILE A 36 -2.80 12.95 -9.63
C ILE A 36 -2.36 14.03 -10.62
N ASN A 37 -1.05 14.31 -10.72
CA ASN A 37 -0.52 15.28 -11.67
C ASN A 37 -0.77 14.84 -13.12
N PHE A 38 -0.58 13.56 -13.43
CA PHE A 38 -0.88 13.00 -14.74
C PHE A 38 -2.37 13.14 -15.09
N MET A 39 -3.27 12.84 -14.15
CA MET A 39 -4.72 13.02 -14.37
C MET A 39 -5.09 14.47 -14.65
N LYS A 40 -4.53 15.42 -13.89
CA LYS A 40 -4.76 16.86 -14.11
C LYS A 40 -4.24 17.33 -15.47
N HIS A 41 -3.06 16.87 -15.86
CA HIS A 41 -2.45 17.25 -17.13
C HIS A 41 -3.21 16.72 -18.34
N ASN A 42 -3.82 15.54 -18.22
CA ASN A 42 -4.60 14.90 -19.28
C ASN A 42 -6.12 15.12 -19.15
N GLU A 43 -6.54 16.02 -18.26
CA GLU A 43 -7.96 16.35 -18.02
C GLU A 43 -8.84 15.12 -17.68
N ILE A 44 -8.25 14.10 -17.05
CA ILE A 44 -8.93 12.86 -16.66
C ILE A 44 -9.68 13.11 -15.35
N GLN A 45 -11.00 13.03 -15.38
CA GLN A 45 -11.84 13.07 -14.18
C GLN A 45 -12.11 11.66 -13.66
N ALA A 46 -11.69 11.37 -12.42
CA ALA A 46 -12.10 10.15 -11.74
C ALA A 46 -13.57 10.27 -11.31
N MET A 47 -14.36 9.24 -11.62
CA MET A 47 -15.71 9.12 -11.07
C MET A 47 -15.63 8.87 -9.57
N SER A 48 -16.48 9.52 -8.78
CA SER A 48 -16.70 9.16 -7.39
C SER A 48 -17.53 7.87 -7.33
N CYS A 49 -17.05 6.81 -6.66
CA CYS A 49 -17.96 5.72 -6.33
C CYS A 49 -18.88 6.23 -5.22
N GLY A 50 -20.18 5.92 -5.29
CA GLY A 50 -21.17 6.26 -4.25
C GLY A 50 -20.92 5.58 -2.90
N CYS A 51 -19.69 5.17 -2.63
CA CYS A 51 -19.24 4.49 -1.44
C CYS A 51 -19.21 5.48 -0.24
N PRO A 52 -19.86 5.17 0.88
CA PRO A 52 -19.89 6.05 2.07
C PRO A 52 -18.51 6.40 2.62
N ILE A 53 -17.52 5.55 2.35
CA ILE A 53 -16.12 5.71 2.76
C ILE A 53 -15.44 6.81 1.93
N GLU A 54 -15.71 6.88 0.61
CA GLU A 54 -15.21 7.97 -0.25
C GLU A 54 -15.95 9.28 0.02
N ALA A 55 -17.26 9.21 0.33
CA ALA A 55 -18.08 10.35 0.71
C ALA A 55 -17.71 10.97 2.08
N GLY A 56 -16.67 10.47 2.76
CA GLY A 56 -16.19 10.99 4.03
C GLY A 56 -17.15 10.79 5.21
N LYS A 57 -18.20 9.98 5.04
CA LYS A 57 -19.21 9.71 6.08
C LYS A 57 -18.75 8.68 7.11
N VAL A 58 -17.72 7.89 6.79
CA VAL A 58 -17.16 6.87 7.68
C VAL A 58 -15.64 7.00 7.68
N ASP A 59 -15.05 7.12 8.87
CA ASP A 59 -13.61 7.19 9.00
C ASP A 59 -12.97 5.83 8.68
N SER A 60 -11.86 5.85 7.95
CA SER A 60 -11.17 4.64 7.52
C SER A 60 -9.79 4.58 8.16
N LYS A 61 -9.43 3.41 8.69
CA LYS A 61 -8.07 3.15 9.17
C LYS A 61 -6.99 3.43 8.11
N ARG A 62 -7.36 3.36 6.82
CA ARG A 62 -6.48 3.75 5.71
C ARG A 62 -6.21 5.26 5.70
N LYS A 63 -7.21 6.09 6.01
CA LYS A 63 -7.10 7.55 6.08
C LYS A 63 -6.25 7.97 7.29
N GLU A 64 -6.49 7.38 8.45
CA GLU A 64 -5.70 7.60 9.66
C GLU A 64 -4.19 7.35 9.41
N ILE A 65 -3.83 6.20 8.82
CA ILE A 65 -2.42 5.90 8.48
C ILE A 65 -1.85 6.90 7.47
N LYS A 66 -2.65 7.35 6.49
CA LYS A 66 -2.20 8.32 5.48
C LYS A 66 -1.81 9.65 6.14
N ILE A 67 -2.60 10.11 7.10
CA ILE A 67 -2.33 11.33 7.88
C ILE A 67 -1.06 11.13 8.71
N LEU A 68 -0.94 10.02 9.44
CA LEU A 68 0.25 9.72 10.24
C LEU A 68 1.53 9.70 9.40
N LEU A 69 1.49 9.07 8.22
CA LEU A 69 2.64 9.05 7.30
C LEU A 69 2.99 10.44 6.76
N GLN A 70 2.00 11.32 6.59
CA GLN A 70 2.21 12.69 6.15
C GLN A 70 2.87 13.52 7.26
N GLU A 71 2.47 13.35 8.51
CA GLU A 71 3.12 13.97 9.65
C GLU A 71 4.58 13.53 9.78
N LEU A 72 4.86 12.24 9.58
CA LEU A 72 6.24 11.72 9.58
C LEU A 72 7.07 12.27 8.41
N GLU A 73 6.46 12.51 7.24
CA GLU A 73 7.12 13.11 6.07
C GLU A 73 7.57 14.55 6.35
N THR A 74 6.87 15.29 7.24
CA THR A 74 7.30 16.65 7.62
C THR A 74 8.63 16.66 8.39
N LYS A 75 8.88 15.63 9.22
CA LYS A 75 10.13 15.48 9.97
C LYS A 75 11.24 14.83 9.16
N ASN A 76 10.87 13.90 8.27
CA ASN A 76 11.82 13.22 7.41
C ASN A 76 11.22 13.03 6.00
N PRO A 77 11.64 13.83 5.01
CA PRO A 77 11.06 13.79 3.66
C PRO A 77 11.28 12.44 2.95
N ASN A 78 12.27 11.66 3.37
CA ASN A 78 12.61 10.37 2.75
C ASN A 78 11.90 9.18 3.42
N ILE A 79 11.09 9.40 4.46
CA ILE A 79 10.51 8.30 5.27
C ILE A 79 9.71 7.30 4.45
N LYS A 80 8.92 7.76 3.46
CA LYS A 80 8.13 6.88 2.60
C LYS A 80 9.01 5.97 1.74
N GLN A 81 10.10 6.51 1.21
CA GLN A 81 11.07 5.73 0.43
C GLN A 81 11.82 4.74 1.32
N SER A 82 12.21 5.16 2.53
CA SER A 82 12.85 4.28 3.51
C SER A 82 11.95 3.12 3.91
N ILE A 83 10.68 3.37 4.19
CA ILE A 83 9.69 2.33 4.50
C ILE A 83 9.53 1.37 3.31
N PHE A 84 9.43 1.91 2.09
CA PHE A 84 9.32 1.09 0.88
C PHE A 84 10.56 0.20 0.66
N ASN A 85 11.75 0.75 0.84
CA ASN A 85 13.01 0.02 0.74
C ASN A 85 13.15 -1.04 1.84
N ALA A 86 12.72 -0.73 3.07
CA ALA A 86 12.72 -1.68 4.18
C ALA A 86 11.81 -2.90 3.88
N MET A 87 10.69 -2.69 3.19
CA MET A 87 9.82 -3.79 2.74
C MET A 87 10.47 -4.69 1.68
N LYS A 88 11.47 -4.20 0.94
CA LYS A 88 12.25 -4.98 -0.02
C LYS A 88 13.40 -5.74 0.64
N ASN A 89 14.00 -5.16 1.67
CA ASN A 89 15.22 -5.64 2.31
C ASN A 89 14.94 -6.19 3.72
N ILE A 90 14.08 -7.20 3.83
CA ILE A 90 13.77 -7.85 5.11
C ILE A 90 14.82 -8.94 5.37
N ASN A 91 15.54 -8.83 6.48
CA ASN A 91 16.45 -9.89 6.94
C ASN A 91 15.65 -10.93 7.75
N LEU A 92 15.51 -12.14 7.18
CA LEU A 92 14.71 -13.21 7.79
C LEU A 92 15.32 -13.76 9.09
N ASP A 93 16.63 -13.66 9.30
CA ASP A 93 17.30 -14.13 10.53
C ASP A 93 16.94 -13.27 11.75
N TYR A 94 16.50 -12.04 11.52
CA TYR A 94 16.12 -11.07 12.56
C TYR A 94 14.60 -10.86 12.66
N VAL A 95 13.81 -11.77 12.09
CA VAL A 95 12.35 -11.75 12.18
C VAL A 95 11.89 -12.79 13.19
N LEU A 96 11.11 -12.36 14.20
CA LEU A 96 10.59 -13.23 15.27
C LEU A 96 9.75 -14.42 14.73
N GLY A 97 9.09 -14.24 13.59
CA GLY A 97 8.33 -15.29 12.91
C GLY A 97 7.67 -14.74 11.65
N TYR A 98 7.49 -15.60 10.63
CA TYR A 98 6.88 -15.19 9.38
C TYR A 98 6.00 -16.29 8.78
N THR A 99 5.04 -15.88 7.95
CA THR A 99 4.19 -16.81 7.19
C THR A 99 4.71 -16.95 5.78
N SER A 100 4.78 -18.19 5.27
CA SER A 100 5.15 -18.48 3.89
C SER A 100 4.04 -19.33 3.26
N GLY A 101 3.30 -18.74 2.33
CA GLY A 101 2.05 -19.32 1.81
C GLY A 101 0.98 -19.43 2.89
N ASN A 102 0.26 -20.56 2.93
CA ASN A 102 -0.76 -20.87 3.96
C ASN A 102 -0.16 -21.54 5.22
N LYS A 103 1.16 -21.58 5.39
CA LYS A 103 1.82 -22.22 6.54
C LYS A 103 2.57 -21.16 7.36
N SER A 104 2.33 -21.14 8.68
CA SER A 104 3.17 -20.37 9.60
C SER A 104 4.45 -21.13 9.87
N LYS A 105 5.60 -20.49 9.71
CA LYS A 105 6.87 -20.99 10.25
C LYS A 105 7.20 -20.11 11.46
N GLY A 106 6.99 -20.69 12.64
CA GLY A 106 7.49 -20.15 13.90
C GLY A 106 8.94 -20.55 14.11
#